data_AF-A0A1B1ZP28-F1
#
_entry.id   AF-A0A1B1ZP28-F1
#
_cell.length_a   1.000
_cell.length_b   1.000
_cell.length_c   1.000
_cell.angle_alpha   90.00
_cell.angle_beta   90.00
_cell.angle_gamma   90.00
#
_symmetry.space_group_name_H-M   'P 1'
#
loop_
_entity.id
_entity.type
_entity.pdbx_description
1 polymer ?
#
loop_
_entity_poly.entity_id
_entity_poly.type
_entity_poly.pdbx_seq_one_letter_code
_entity_poly.pdbx_strand_id
1 'polypeptide(L)'
;MQIDQDNVLGVRHALQFQADQMQVALFDARKAVDQPPCGADPVSIEAAQAFDEKILQIIAVHEAHRLEIVGAVDRLRDAALEYGYTDQDIENSFARELPGIQQRHADALAARAASA
;
A
#
# COMPACT_ATOMS: atom_id res chain seq x y z
N MET A 1 -12.75 -11.59 13.46
CA MET A 1 -13.55 -11.65 12.23
C MET A 1 -13.07 -12.85 11.45
N GLN A 2 -13.96 -13.77 11.10
CA GLN A 2 -13.63 -14.98 10.34
C GLN A 2 -13.89 -14.68 8.86
N ILE A 3 -12.99 -15.11 7.96
CA ILE A 3 -13.20 -14.98 6.52
C ILE A 3 -14.18 -16.07 6.07
N ASP A 4 -15.19 -15.69 5.31
CA ASP A 4 -16.21 -16.57 4.75
C ASP A 4 -16.54 -16.15 3.30
N GLN A 5 -17.43 -16.90 2.66
CA GLN A 5 -17.84 -16.66 1.28
C GLN A 5 -18.44 -15.26 1.08
N ASP A 6 -19.10 -14.69 2.08
CA ASP A 6 -19.79 -13.40 1.97
C ASP A 6 -18.81 -12.22 2.06
N ASN A 7 -17.70 -12.40 2.80
CA ASN A 7 -16.76 -11.31 3.08
C ASN A 7 -15.39 -11.42 2.38
N VAL A 8 -15.03 -12.60 1.83
CA VAL A 8 -13.70 -12.86 1.24
C VAL A 8 -13.32 -11.83 0.17
N LEU A 9 -14.24 -11.51 -0.74
CA LEU A 9 -13.98 -10.55 -1.81
C LEU A 9 -13.83 -9.13 -1.27
N GLY A 10 -14.68 -8.74 -0.31
CA GLY A 10 -14.60 -7.41 0.32
C GLY A 10 -13.26 -7.18 1.02
N VAL A 11 -12.79 -8.16 1.79
CA VAL A 11 -11.49 -8.09 2.47
C VAL A 11 -10.35 -8.09 1.46
N ARG A 12 -10.41 -8.97 0.44
CA ARG A 12 -9.41 -9.01 -0.64
C ARG A 12 -9.28 -7.65 -1.33
N HIS A 13 -10.39 -7.01 -1.67
CA HIS A 13 -10.41 -5.73 -2.37
C HIS A 13 -9.81 -4.60 -1.53
N ALA A 14 -10.12 -4.57 -0.24
CA ALA A 14 -9.56 -3.57 0.66
C ALA A 14 -8.02 -3.70 0.75
N LEU A 15 -7.52 -4.92 0.87
CA LEU A 15 -6.08 -5.19 0.93
C LEU A 15 -5.38 -4.93 -0.42
N GLN A 16 -6.00 -5.30 -1.54
CA GLN A 16 -5.47 -4.99 -2.87
C GLN A 16 -5.34 -3.48 -3.07
N PHE A 17 -6.40 -2.72 -2.76
CA PHE A 17 -6.36 -1.27 -2.86
C PHE A 17 -5.25 -0.66 -1.97
N GLN A 18 -5.08 -1.16 -0.75
CA GLN A 18 -4.00 -0.71 0.13
C GLN A 18 -2.61 -1.00 -0.47
N ALA A 19 -2.39 -2.20 -1.02
CA ALA A 19 -1.13 -2.55 -1.64
C ALA A 19 -0.82 -1.66 -2.86
N ASP A 20 -1.82 -1.33 -3.66
CA ASP A 20 -1.69 -0.42 -4.81
C ASP A 20 -1.30 0.99 -4.35
N GLN A 21 -1.97 1.50 -3.32
CA GLN A 21 -1.65 2.82 -2.74
C GLN A 21 -0.24 2.85 -2.14
N MET A 22 0.19 1.77 -1.47
CA MET A 22 1.56 1.67 -0.95
C MET A 22 2.59 1.63 -2.09
N GLN A 23 2.30 0.94 -3.19
CA GLN A 23 3.20 0.90 -4.35
C GLN A 23 3.41 2.31 -4.93
N VAL A 24 2.33 3.07 -5.10
CA VAL A 24 2.41 4.47 -5.57
C VAL A 24 3.23 5.32 -4.61
N ALA A 25 2.94 5.25 -3.30
CA ALA A 25 3.65 6.02 -2.29
C ALA A 25 5.15 5.67 -2.23
N LEU A 26 5.51 4.39 -2.36
CA LEU A 26 6.89 3.93 -2.40
C LEU A 26 7.63 4.39 -3.66
N PHE A 27 6.95 4.40 -4.81
CA PHE A 27 7.50 4.93 -6.05
C PHE A 27 7.82 6.41 -5.94
N ASP A 28 6.92 7.21 -5.35
CA ASP A 28 7.13 8.63 -5.13
C ASP A 28 8.22 8.89 -4.08
N ALA A 29 8.24 8.12 -2.98
CA ALA A 29 9.28 8.22 -1.97
C ALA A 29 10.68 7.94 -2.55
N ARG A 30 10.81 6.94 -3.44
CA ARG A 30 12.07 6.61 -4.13
C ARG A 30 12.56 7.73 -5.04
N LYS A 31 11.65 8.50 -5.66
CA LYS A 31 12.02 9.67 -6.47
C LYS A 31 12.51 10.85 -5.62
N ALA A 32 12.03 10.95 -4.38
CA ALA A 32 12.34 12.03 -3.46
C ALA A 32 13.57 11.78 -2.58
N VAL A 33 14.32 10.69 -2.80
CA VAL A 33 15.47 10.28 -1.96
C VAL A 33 16.65 11.24 -2.09
N ASP A 34 16.82 11.93 -3.22
CA ASP A 34 17.97 12.79 -3.44
C ASP A 34 17.93 14.04 -2.54
N GLN A 35 18.64 13.98 -1.40
CA GLN A 35 18.93 15.13 -0.54
C GLN A 35 20.39 15.55 -0.70
N PRO A 36 20.70 16.43 -1.65
CA PRO A 36 22.08 16.84 -1.89
C PRO A 36 22.64 17.61 -0.69
N PRO A 37 23.96 17.52 -0.44
CA PRO A 37 24.61 18.29 0.60
C PRO A 37 24.46 19.81 0.40
N CYS A 38 24.46 20.56 1.49
CA CYS A 38 24.42 22.01 1.50
C CYS A 38 25.79 22.60 1.09
N GLY A 39 26.10 22.53 -0.21
CA GLY A 39 27.36 23.03 -0.75
C GLY A 39 28.55 22.13 -0.38
N ALA A 40 29.66 22.73 0.04
CA ALA A 40 30.89 22.01 0.40
C ALA A 40 31.06 21.81 1.91
N ASP A 41 29.99 21.99 2.69
CA ASP A 41 30.03 21.78 4.14
C ASP A 41 30.29 20.29 4.45
N PRO A 42 31.42 19.94 5.11
CA PRO A 42 31.76 18.55 5.40
C PRO A 42 30.69 17.83 6.23
N VAL A 43 30.02 18.55 7.14
CA VAL A 43 28.94 17.99 7.97
C VAL A 43 27.74 17.64 7.10
N SER A 44 27.39 18.48 6.13
CA SER A 44 26.28 18.21 5.21
C SER A 44 26.52 16.98 4.31
N ILE A 45 27.77 16.66 3.99
CA ILE A 45 28.13 15.47 3.18
C ILE A 45 27.91 14.19 3.99
N GLU A 46 28.40 14.14 5.23
CA GLU A 46 28.19 12.99 6.12
C GLU A 46 26.71 12.84 6.49
N ALA A 47 26.02 13.96 6.74
CA ALA A 47 24.59 13.96 7.03
C ALA A 47 23.75 13.46 5.85
N ALA A 48 24.06 13.87 4.61
CA ALA A 48 23.37 13.39 3.42
C ALA A 48 23.47 11.86 3.30
N GLN A 49 24.65 11.28 3.50
CA GLN A 49 24.84 9.82 3.48
C GLN A 49 24.02 9.11 4.57
N ALA A 50 24.05 9.63 5.80
CA ALA A 50 23.28 9.03 6.90
C ALA A 50 21.75 9.13 6.67
N PHE A 51 21.28 10.23 6.06
CA PHE A 51 19.88 10.37 5.69
C PHE A 51 19.49 9.42 4.56
N ASP A 52 20.31 9.27 3.53
CA ASP A 52 20.07 8.34 2.43
C ASP A 52 19.94 6.91 2.95
N GLU A 53 20.88 6.46 3.80
CA GLU A 53 20.81 5.13 4.43
C GLU A 53 19.51 4.95 5.21
N LYS A 54 19.12 5.96 5.99
CA LYS A 54 17.90 5.89 6.80
C LYS A 54 16.64 5.87 5.94
N ILE A 55 16.58 6.68 4.89
CA ILE A 55 15.47 6.73 3.94
C ILE A 55 15.33 5.39 3.22
N LEU A 56 16.45 4.81 2.76
CA LEU A 56 16.47 3.49 2.14
C LEU A 56 15.98 2.40 3.10
N GLN A 57 16.37 2.47 4.38
CA GLN A 57 15.88 1.53 5.40
C GLN A 57 14.35 1.65 5.60
N ILE A 58 13.82 2.87 5.65
CA ILE A 58 12.37 3.11 5.77
C ILE A 58 11.63 2.55 4.55
N ILE A 59 12.13 2.82 3.34
CA ILE A 59 11.59 2.28 2.09
C ILE A 59 11.59 0.75 2.12
N ALA A 60 12.68 0.13 2.58
CA ALA A 60 12.78 -1.33 2.64
C ALA A 60 11.73 -1.97 3.57
N VAL A 61 11.47 -1.37 4.74
CA VAL A 61 10.45 -1.85 5.68
C VAL A 61 9.05 -1.75 5.06
N HIS A 62 8.74 -0.63 4.40
CA HIS A 62 7.44 -0.46 3.77
C HIS A 62 7.25 -1.35 2.54
N GLU A 63 8.32 -1.63 1.78
CA GLU A 63 8.29 -2.61 0.69
C GLU A 63 8.01 -4.01 1.22
N ALA A 64 8.67 -4.43 2.30
CA ALA A 64 8.43 -5.72 2.94
C ALA A 64 6.97 -5.85 3.38
N HIS A 65 6.42 -4.81 4.02
CA HIS A 65 5.02 -4.80 4.43
C HIS A 65 4.06 -4.85 3.23
N ARG A 66 4.37 -4.14 2.13
CA ARG A 66 3.57 -4.22 0.90
C ARG A 66 3.52 -5.65 0.37
N LEU A 67 4.65 -6.36 0.37
CA LEU A 67 4.73 -7.76 -0.08
C LEU A 67 3.93 -8.71 0.83
N GLU A 68 3.90 -8.48 2.14
CA GLU A 68 3.05 -9.24 3.07
C GLU A 68 1.56 -9.09 2.73
N ILE A 69 1.13 -7.87 2.41
CA ILE A 69 -0.26 -7.59 2.01
C ILE A 69 -0.58 -8.27 0.68
N VAL A 70 0.31 -8.18 -0.32
CA VAL A 70 0.14 -8.89 -1.60
C VAL A 70 -0.01 -10.40 -1.37
N GLY A 71 0.84 -11.00 -0.54
CA GLY A 71 0.72 -12.41 -0.19
C GLY A 71 -0.59 -12.75 0.53
N ALA A 72 -1.17 -11.81 1.29
CA ALA A 72 -2.49 -11.99 1.89
C ALA A 72 -3.63 -11.90 0.85
N VAL A 73 -3.51 -10.99 -0.13
CA VAL A 73 -4.44 -10.89 -1.25
C VAL A 73 -4.46 -12.17 -2.08
N ASP A 74 -3.30 -12.76 -2.34
CA ASP A 74 -3.18 -14.02 -3.08
C ASP A 74 -3.87 -15.17 -2.32
N ARG A 75 -3.63 -15.31 -1.01
CA ARG A 75 -4.34 -16.32 -0.19
C ARG A 75 -5.86 -16.12 -0.17
N LEU A 76 -6.34 -14.88 -0.18
CA LEU A 76 -7.78 -14.58 -0.25
C LEU A 76 -8.35 -14.87 -1.64
N ARG A 77 -7.56 -14.71 -2.70
CA ARG A 77 -7.93 -15.16 -4.05
C ARG A 77 -8.11 -16.68 -4.04
N ASP A 78 -7.14 -17.42 -3.52
CA ASP A 78 -7.22 -18.89 -3.45
C ASP A 78 -8.46 -19.34 -2.68
N ALA A 79 -8.75 -18.72 -1.53
CA ALA A 79 -9.97 -18.99 -0.76
C ALA A 79 -11.25 -18.67 -1.55
N ALA A 80 -11.27 -17.57 -2.32
CA ALA A 80 -12.41 -17.25 -3.17
C ALA A 80 -12.62 -18.29 -4.29
N LEU A 81 -11.54 -18.81 -4.87
CA LEU A 81 -11.61 -19.91 -5.85
C LEU A 81 -12.20 -21.18 -5.20
N GLU A 82 -11.81 -21.50 -3.96
CA GLU A 82 -12.39 -22.63 -3.20
C GLU A 82 -13.90 -22.46 -2.94
N TYR A 83 -14.38 -21.22 -2.80
CA TYR A 83 -15.81 -20.91 -2.69
C TYR A 83 -16.55 -20.88 -4.04
N GLY A 84 -15.86 -21.15 -5.15
CA GLY A 84 -16.45 -21.27 -6.48
C GLY A 84 -16.49 -19.98 -7.30
N TYR A 85 -15.81 -18.91 -6.87
CA TYR A 85 -15.60 -17.74 -7.72
C TYR A 85 -14.61 -18.08 -8.84
N THR A 86 -14.81 -17.50 -10.02
CA THR A 86 -13.79 -17.51 -11.07
C THR A 86 -12.86 -16.31 -10.93
N ASP A 87 -11.68 -16.38 -11.54
CA ASP A 87 -10.78 -15.22 -11.62
C ASP A 87 -11.47 -13.99 -12.23
N GLN A 88 -12.30 -14.21 -13.25
CA GLN A 88 -13.08 -13.15 -13.88
C GLN A 88 -14.11 -12.54 -12.92
N ASP A 89 -14.76 -13.34 -12.07
CA ASP A 89 -15.68 -12.84 -11.05
C ASP A 89 -14.95 -11.99 -10.03
N ILE A 90 -13.75 -12.44 -9.60
CA ILE A 90 -12.90 -11.74 -8.65
C ILE A 90 -12.46 -10.38 -9.21
N GLU A 91 -11.99 -10.34 -10.45
CA GLU A 91 -11.58 -9.10 -11.13
C GLU A 91 -12.77 -8.15 -11.34
N ASN A 92 -13.90 -8.66 -11.83
CA ASN A 92 -15.11 -7.86 -12.06
C ASN A 92 -15.66 -7.30 -10.74
N SER A 93 -15.60 -8.08 -9.67
CA SER A 93 -16.04 -7.67 -8.34
C SER A 93 -15.16 -6.54 -7.80
N PHE A 94 -13.83 -6.63 -8.00
CA PHE A 94 -12.93 -5.56 -7.61
C PHE A 94 -13.19 -4.27 -8.38
N ALA A 95 -13.32 -4.36 -9.71
CA ALA A 95 -13.59 -3.20 -10.55
C ALA A 95 -14.92 -2.50 -10.17
N ARG A 96 -15.94 -3.27 -9.79
CA ARG A 96 -17.23 -2.75 -9.33
C ARG A 96 -17.12 -2.03 -7.98
N GLU A 97 -16.36 -2.58 -7.04
CA GLU A 97 -16.21 -2.03 -5.69
C GLU A 97 -15.22 -0.86 -5.58
N LEU A 98 -14.29 -0.75 -6.53
CA LEU A 98 -13.19 0.22 -6.49
C LEU A 98 -13.65 1.67 -6.24
N PRO A 99 -14.69 2.22 -6.90
CA PRO A 99 -15.16 3.56 -6.61
C PRO A 99 -15.63 3.74 -5.16
N GLY A 100 -16.31 2.72 -4.61
CA GLY A 100 -16.77 2.73 -3.21
C GLY A 100 -15.61 2.67 -2.22
N ILE A 101 -14.56 1.90 -2.54
CA ILE A 101 -13.34 1.84 -1.73
C ILE A 101 -12.61 3.18 -1.73
N GLN A 102 -12.48 3.80 -2.91
CA GLN A 102 -11.87 5.12 -3.07
C GLN A 102 -12.62 6.20 -2.27
N GLN A 103 -13.95 6.20 -2.34
CA GLN A 103 -14.77 7.15 -1.58
C GLN A 103 -14.59 6.96 -0.07
N ARG A 104 -14.69 5.73 0.44
CA ARG A 104 -14.47 5.43 1.88
C ARG A 104 -13.09 5.89 2.35
N HIS A 105 -12.07 5.70 1.52
CA HIS A 105 -10.72 6.16 1.82
C HIS A 105 -10.64 7.70 1.85
N ALA A 106 -11.25 8.39 0.88
CA ALA A 106 -11.31 9.85 0.85
C ALA A 106 -12.02 10.42 2.08
N ASP A 107 -13.15 9.83 2.47
CA ASP A 107 -13.92 10.23 3.65
C ASP A 107 -13.10 10.04 4.94
N ALA A 108 -12.36 8.93 5.06
CA ALA A 108 -11.48 8.68 6.20
C ALA A 108 -10.35 9.71 6.31
N LEU A 109 -9.76 10.12 5.18
CA LEU A 109 -8.75 11.19 5.14
C LEU A 109 -9.35 12.54 5.56
N ALA A 110 -10.53 12.88 5.06
CA ALA A 110 -11.24 14.11 5.41
C ALA A 110 -11.57 14.16 6.91
N ALA A 111 -12.06 13.05 7.48
CA ALA A 111 -12.35 12.96 8.91
C ALA A 111 -11.09 13.12 9.78
N ARG A 112 -9.95 12.55 9.34
CA ARG A 112 -8.67 12.70 10.03
C ARG A 112 -8.15 14.14 9.99
N ALA A 113 -8.32 14.83 8.87
CA ALA A 113 -7.95 16.24 8.74
C ALA A 113 -8.84 17.16 9.60
N ALA A 114 -10.13 16.85 9.75
CA ALA A 114 -11.04 17.61 10.61
C ALA A 114 -10.79 17.40 12.12
N SER A 115 -10.03 16.38 12.49
CA SER A 115 -9.70 16.03 13.88
C SER A 115 -8.32 16.52 14.34
N ALA A 116 -7.58 17.21 13.46
CA ALA A 116 -6.24 17.76 13.69
C ALA A 116 -6.27 19.28 13.78
#